data_AF-A0A6P0MUC5-F1
#
_entry.id   AF-A0A6P0MUC5-F1
#
_cell.length_a   1.000
_cell.length_b   1.000
_cell.length_c   1.000
_cell.angle_alpha   90.00
_cell.angle_beta   90.00
_cell.angle_gamma   90.00
#
_symmetry.space_group_name_H-M   'P 1'
#
loop_
_entity.id
_entity.type
_entity.pdbx_description
1 polymer ?
#
loop_
_entity_poly.entity_id
_entity_poly.type
_entity_poly.pdbx_seq_one_letter_code
_entity_poly.pdbx_strand_id
1 'polypeptide(L)'
;MDIEQAALYERIKKFSLDNPNSKLLFSHRLARDNGWTTDYAQRVIEEYKKFTFLAVVAGHPVTPSDQVDQAWHLHLLYTQSYWEEFCTKVLGTPLHHSPTEGGQSEQTKFNDWYTKTLDSYQAFFEQVPPADIWPHAEVRFGRDLHFVRVNLEQAWVLPKWNHSMFRLVAVLLLVVGIPCLLTQTINPFNLPGQKFLQFFLLLTIAALSTTYYLRRLLREPQTSLVSEVPELNPYETAYLTAGRQRTVDTAIVELVQQGYLEWEPETRSLELVTDLPNNTHPIKSAIAQAVNDEGSILLVRLAAEPVVSSIRERLQQWGLLLNPYQAIAMRWYPALIVFGVLLLGILKILVGIARHKPVGILELLCLAIGSLGYWLLQKKPLYRSRNGERLLSNIKSTYAALNKQNWSAHESLPTPQLSLAFALFGSRVLASSPLAPLKDVLAPLQYSSLWTGVGGCGGGSCGGGCGGCGGCGG
;
A
#
# COMPACT_ATOMS: atom_id res chain seq x y z
N MET A 1 15.30 27.81 -16.66
CA MET A 1 15.67 27.27 -17.99
C MET A 1 15.57 28.38 -19.02
N ASP A 2 16.52 28.47 -19.94
CA ASP A 2 16.38 29.30 -21.15
C ASP A 2 15.49 28.62 -22.22
N ILE A 3 15.28 29.28 -23.36
CA ILE A 3 14.39 28.81 -24.43
C ILE A 3 14.92 27.52 -25.07
N GLU A 4 16.24 27.39 -25.27
CA GLU A 4 16.84 26.22 -25.90
C GLU A 4 16.78 25.01 -24.97
N GLN A 5 17.05 25.23 -23.68
CA GLN A 5 16.91 24.23 -22.62
C GLN A 5 15.47 23.75 -22.49
N ALA A 6 14.49 24.66 -22.50
CA ALA A 6 13.08 24.29 -22.46
C ALA A 6 12.67 23.46 -23.69
N ALA A 7 13.15 23.83 -24.88
CA ALA A 7 12.89 23.09 -26.11
C ALA A 7 13.52 21.68 -26.10
N LEU A 8 14.76 21.54 -25.60
CA LEU A 8 15.40 20.25 -25.41
C LEU A 8 14.60 19.36 -24.44
N TYR A 9 14.20 19.91 -23.30
CA TYR A 9 13.46 19.16 -22.30
C TYR A 9 12.09 18.68 -22.82
N GLU A 10 11.39 19.51 -23.61
CA GLU A 10 10.14 19.10 -24.25
C GLU A 10 10.32 17.98 -25.28
N ARG A 11 11.42 17.98 -26.06
CA ARG A 11 11.74 16.84 -26.95
C ARG A 11 11.96 15.56 -26.15
N ILE A 12 12.72 15.64 -25.05
CA ILE A 12 13.00 14.50 -24.17
C ILE A 12 11.70 13.95 -23.54
N LYS A 13 10.84 14.83 -23.04
CA LYS A 13 9.55 14.44 -22.45
C LYS A 13 8.66 13.68 -23.43
N LYS A 14 8.57 14.18 -24.68
CA LYS A 14 7.76 13.59 -25.76
C LYS A 14 8.27 12.24 -26.26
N PHE A 15 9.56 11.94 -26.06
CA PHE A 15 10.12 10.66 -26.47
C PHE A 15 9.50 9.51 -25.65
N SER A 16 8.96 8.51 -26.35
CA SER A 16 8.41 7.30 -25.74
C SER A 16 9.43 6.17 -25.83
N LEU A 17 9.80 5.61 -24.67
CA LEU A 17 10.59 4.38 -24.60
C LEU A 17 9.72 3.14 -24.87
N ASP A 18 8.42 3.25 -24.63
CA ASP A 18 7.48 2.17 -24.89
C ASP A 18 7.02 2.23 -26.35
N ASN A 19 7.29 1.14 -27.07
CA ASN A 19 6.74 0.90 -28.40
C ASN A 19 5.42 0.12 -28.27
N PRO A 20 4.26 0.70 -28.64
CA PRO A 20 2.97 0.05 -28.50
C PRO A 20 2.83 -1.23 -29.34
N ASN A 21 3.65 -1.39 -30.40
CA ASN A 21 3.66 -2.60 -31.22
C ASN A 21 4.51 -3.73 -30.61
N SER A 22 5.23 -3.48 -29.52
CA SER A 22 6.02 -4.50 -28.83
C SER A 22 5.14 -5.31 -27.88
N LYS A 23 5.29 -6.64 -27.92
CA LYS A 23 4.65 -7.55 -26.94
C LYS A 23 5.17 -7.35 -25.51
N LEU A 24 6.37 -6.82 -25.35
CA LEU A 24 6.96 -6.49 -24.05
C LEU A 24 7.44 -5.05 -24.09
N LEU A 25 6.72 -4.18 -23.37
CA LEU A 25 7.04 -2.78 -23.21
C LEU A 25 8.34 -2.60 -22.41
N PHE A 26 9.03 -1.49 -22.67
CA PHE A 26 10.26 -1.11 -21.98
C PHE A 26 9.99 -0.96 -20.48
N SER A 27 8.92 -0.25 -20.11
CA SER A 27 8.48 -0.04 -18.72
C SER A 27 8.22 -1.37 -17.99
N HIS A 28 7.57 -2.31 -18.65
CA HIS A 28 7.29 -3.65 -18.09
C HIS A 28 8.56 -4.48 -17.91
N ARG A 29 9.50 -4.40 -18.86
CA ARG A 29 10.80 -5.07 -18.73
C ARG A 29 11.62 -4.45 -17.60
N LEU A 30 11.67 -3.13 -17.51
CA LEU A 30 12.35 -2.41 -16.43
C LEU A 30 11.80 -2.82 -15.06
N ALA A 31 10.48 -2.88 -14.92
CA ALA A 31 9.81 -3.31 -13.70
C ALA A 31 10.17 -4.76 -13.34
N ARG A 32 10.05 -5.68 -14.30
CA ARG A 32 10.35 -7.10 -14.10
C ARG A 32 11.80 -7.35 -13.69
N ASP A 33 12.75 -6.76 -14.41
CA ASP A 33 14.19 -7.05 -14.24
C ASP A 33 14.72 -6.52 -12.90
N ASN A 34 14.06 -5.53 -12.29
CA ASN A 34 14.42 -4.93 -11.01
C ASN A 34 13.48 -5.30 -9.84
N GLY A 35 12.43 -6.08 -10.10
CA GLY A 35 11.41 -6.41 -9.09
C GLY A 35 10.59 -5.21 -8.61
N TRP A 36 10.40 -4.20 -9.47
CA TRP A 36 9.61 -3.00 -9.19
C TRP A 36 8.15 -3.15 -9.60
N THR A 37 7.29 -2.27 -9.08
CA THR A 37 5.94 -2.10 -9.64
C THR A 37 6.03 -1.34 -10.97
N THR A 38 5.02 -1.50 -11.83
CA THR A 38 4.91 -0.77 -13.10
C THR A 38 4.88 0.74 -12.88
N ASP A 39 4.13 1.21 -11.88
CA ASP A 39 4.03 2.63 -11.55
C ASP A 39 5.38 3.22 -11.11
N TYR A 40 6.15 2.46 -10.32
CA TYR A 40 7.47 2.89 -9.90
C TYR A 40 8.45 2.94 -11.08
N ALA A 41 8.42 1.92 -11.96
CA ALA A 41 9.22 1.93 -13.18
C ALA A 41 8.88 3.13 -14.09
N GLN A 42 7.60 3.51 -14.19
CA GLN A 42 7.20 4.69 -14.95
C GLN A 42 7.74 5.98 -14.34
N ARG A 43 7.71 6.12 -13.00
CA ARG A 43 8.32 7.26 -12.31
C ARG A 43 9.84 7.31 -12.55
N VAL A 44 10.52 6.17 -12.50
CA VAL A 44 11.96 6.07 -12.80
C VAL A 44 12.27 6.47 -14.24
N ILE A 45 11.40 6.14 -15.22
CA ILE A 45 11.55 6.58 -16.61
C ILE A 45 11.50 8.11 -16.73
N GLU A 46 10.57 8.76 -16.03
CA GLU A 46 10.48 10.22 -16.03
C GLU A 46 11.72 10.86 -15.36
N GLU A 47 12.24 10.26 -14.29
CA GLU A 47 13.49 10.70 -13.66
C GLU A 47 14.73 10.45 -14.55
N TYR A 48 14.74 9.36 -15.33
CA TYR A 48 15.77 9.10 -16.33
C TYR A 48 15.78 10.17 -17.44
N LYS A 49 14.61 10.57 -17.92
CA LYS A 49 14.47 11.70 -18.86
C LYS A 49 15.06 12.99 -18.28
N LYS A 50 14.74 13.35 -17.04
CA LYS A 50 15.33 14.51 -16.35
C LYS A 50 16.84 14.40 -16.22
N PHE A 51 17.36 13.22 -15.87
CA PHE A 51 18.80 12.99 -15.81
C PHE A 51 19.49 13.21 -17.16
N THR A 52 18.91 12.71 -18.26
CA THR A 52 19.49 12.92 -19.60
C THR A 52 19.49 14.39 -20.03
N PHE A 53 18.50 15.16 -19.60
CA PHE A 53 18.49 16.61 -19.77
C PHE A 53 19.66 17.25 -19.00
N LEU A 54 19.82 16.94 -17.71
CA LEU A 54 20.92 17.44 -16.88
C LEU A 54 22.28 17.08 -17.47
N ALA A 55 22.43 15.87 -18.02
CA ALA A 55 23.67 15.42 -18.66
C ALA A 55 24.11 16.31 -19.84
N VAL A 56 23.17 17.00 -20.49
CA VAL A 56 23.45 17.91 -21.60
C VAL A 56 23.66 19.35 -21.11
N VAL A 57 22.88 19.81 -20.12
CA VAL A 57 22.81 21.25 -19.79
C VAL A 57 23.58 21.66 -18.54
N ALA A 58 23.93 20.73 -17.64
CA ALA A 58 24.47 21.08 -16.33
C ALA A 58 25.88 21.69 -16.38
N GLY A 59 26.60 21.57 -17.50
CA GLY A 59 27.95 22.11 -17.66
C GLY A 59 29.03 21.39 -16.83
N HIS A 60 28.67 20.31 -16.16
CA HIS A 60 29.58 19.44 -15.41
C HIS A 60 29.19 17.97 -15.59
N PRO A 61 30.11 17.01 -15.33
CA PRO A 61 29.75 15.60 -15.32
C PRO A 61 28.65 15.32 -14.29
N VAL A 62 27.64 14.54 -14.70
CA VAL A 62 26.52 14.14 -13.82
C VAL A 62 26.60 12.66 -13.49
N THR A 63 26.03 12.27 -12.35
CA THR A 63 25.99 10.87 -11.89
C THR A 63 24.55 10.51 -11.53
N PRO A 64 23.98 9.42 -12.08
CA PRO A 64 22.61 9.01 -11.78
C PRO A 64 22.51 8.29 -10.42
N SER A 65 21.29 8.25 -9.87
CA SER A 65 20.96 7.27 -8.84
C SER A 65 20.99 5.85 -9.42
N ASP A 66 21.04 4.81 -8.58
CA ASP A 66 21.03 3.42 -9.08
C ASP A 66 19.77 3.15 -9.90
N GLN A 67 18.61 3.64 -9.43
CA GLN A 67 17.32 3.47 -10.07
C GLN A 67 17.32 4.04 -11.50
N VAL A 68 17.81 5.28 -11.65
CA VAL A 68 17.92 5.95 -12.95
C VAL A 68 18.98 5.29 -13.83
N ASP A 69 20.07 4.82 -13.24
CA ASP A 69 21.13 4.09 -13.95
C ASP A 69 20.61 2.75 -14.50
N GLN A 70 19.72 2.03 -13.79
CA GLN A 70 19.08 0.81 -14.32
C GLN A 70 18.21 1.09 -15.55
N ALA A 71 17.49 2.21 -15.57
CA ALA A 71 16.74 2.62 -16.76
C ALA A 71 17.67 2.98 -17.92
N TRP A 72 18.77 3.69 -17.64
CA TRP A 72 19.76 4.03 -18.65
C TRP A 72 20.46 2.78 -19.22
N HIS A 73 20.90 1.86 -18.36
CA HIS A 73 21.45 0.56 -18.74
C HIS A 73 20.50 -0.22 -19.65
N LEU A 74 19.21 -0.26 -19.31
CA LEU A 74 18.22 -0.92 -20.16
C LEU A 74 18.11 -0.22 -21.52
N HIS A 75 18.05 1.12 -21.55
CA HIS A 75 17.94 1.87 -22.81
C HIS A 75 19.16 1.66 -23.72
N LEU A 76 20.36 1.56 -23.16
CA LEU A 76 21.58 1.22 -23.92
C LEU A 76 21.48 -0.13 -24.65
N LEU A 77 20.69 -1.09 -24.13
CA LEU A 77 20.44 -2.37 -24.81
C LEU A 77 19.51 -2.23 -26.02
N TYR A 78 18.69 -1.18 -26.08
CA TYR A 78 17.83 -0.86 -27.22
C TYR A 78 18.61 0.03 -28.19
N THR A 79 19.68 -0.51 -28.76
CA THR A 79 20.73 0.27 -29.45
C THR A 79 20.21 1.20 -30.54
N GLN A 80 19.22 0.79 -31.35
CA GLN A 80 18.62 1.66 -32.37
C GLN A 80 17.85 2.82 -31.74
N SER A 81 17.01 2.53 -30.74
CA SER A 81 16.26 3.56 -30.02
C SER A 81 17.19 4.52 -29.29
N TYR A 82 18.26 4.02 -28.67
CA TYR A 82 19.23 4.83 -27.95
C TYR A 82 20.10 5.68 -28.88
N TRP A 83 20.83 5.06 -29.81
CA TRP A 83 21.84 5.76 -30.62
C TRP A 83 21.22 6.54 -31.77
N GLU A 84 20.33 5.92 -32.54
CA GLU A 84 19.82 6.49 -33.79
C GLU A 84 18.66 7.44 -33.56
N GLU A 85 17.82 7.17 -32.56
CA GLU A 85 16.65 8.01 -32.26
C GLU A 85 16.94 8.98 -31.12
N PHE A 86 17.27 8.48 -29.92
CA PHE A 86 17.35 9.32 -28.73
C PHE A 86 18.58 10.24 -28.74
N CYS A 87 19.80 9.72 -28.85
CA CYS A 87 21.00 10.56 -28.86
C CYS A 87 21.03 11.48 -30.09
N THR A 88 20.77 10.95 -31.27
CA THR A 88 20.90 11.71 -32.52
C THR A 88 19.75 12.70 -32.73
N LYS A 89 18.48 12.28 -32.59
CA LYS A 89 17.31 13.10 -32.95
C LYS A 89 16.70 13.86 -31.77
N VAL A 90 16.82 13.34 -30.55
CA VAL A 90 16.21 13.97 -29.35
C VAL A 90 17.22 14.84 -28.61
N LEU A 91 18.34 14.27 -28.16
CA LEU A 91 19.39 14.98 -27.43
C LEU A 91 20.21 15.89 -28.35
N GLY A 92 20.47 15.44 -29.59
CA GLY A 92 21.33 16.14 -30.55
C GLY A 92 22.83 16.03 -30.24
N THR A 93 23.21 15.14 -29.32
CA THR A 93 24.58 14.92 -28.89
C THR A 93 24.74 13.47 -28.41
N PRO A 94 25.91 12.82 -28.63
CA PRO A 94 26.15 11.50 -28.07
C PRO A 94 26.23 11.57 -26.55
N LEU A 95 25.58 10.62 -25.88
CA LEU A 95 25.65 10.42 -24.44
C LEU A 95 26.28 9.06 -24.17
N HIS A 96 27.50 9.04 -23.66
CA HIS A 96 28.24 7.80 -23.38
C HIS A 96 28.12 7.40 -21.91
N HIS A 97 27.92 6.12 -21.66
CA HIS A 97 28.03 5.53 -20.32
C HIS A 97 29.46 5.00 -20.13
N SER A 98 30.07 5.31 -18.99
CA SER A 98 31.41 4.84 -18.64
C SER A 98 31.38 4.17 -17.27
N PRO A 99 31.86 2.92 -17.14
CA PRO A 99 31.91 2.25 -15.85
C PRO A 99 32.93 2.93 -14.91
N THR A 100 32.76 2.73 -13.61
CA THR A 100 33.80 3.14 -12.64
C THR A 100 35.06 2.30 -12.80
N GLU A 101 36.23 2.93 -12.63
CA GLU A 101 37.52 2.23 -12.55
C GLU A 101 37.79 1.62 -11.17
N GLY A 102 36.93 1.90 -10.18
CA GLY A 102 37.07 1.45 -8.79
C GLY A 102 38.11 2.24 -7.98
N GLY A 103 38.13 1.99 -6.67
CA GLY A 103 39.03 2.67 -5.73
C GLY A 103 38.43 3.90 -5.05
N GLN A 104 39.14 4.41 -4.03
CA GLN A 104 38.64 5.50 -3.18
C GLN A 104 38.55 6.84 -3.94
N SER A 105 39.47 7.13 -4.85
CA SER A 105 39.45 8.36 -5.66
C SER A 105 38.20 8.42 -6.55
N GLU A 106 37.83 7.31 -7.19
CA GLU A 106 36.60 7.19 -7.98
C GLU A 106 35.36 7.37 -7.11
N GLN A 107 35.34 6.79 -5.90
CA GLN A 107 34.23 6.97 -4.97
C GLN A 107 34.05 8.43 -4.56
N THR A 108 35.13 9.15 -4.22
CA THR A 108 35.07 10.58 -3.89
C THR A 108 34.58 11.40 -5.08
N LYS A 109 35.09 11.10 -6.29
CA LYS A 109 34.68 11.76 -7.54
C LYS A 109 33.18 11.59 -7.80
N PHE A 110 32.66 10.36 -7.78
CA PHE A 110 31.24 10.10 -8.04
C PHE A 110 30.32 10.65 -6.94
N ASN A 111 30.79 10.71 -5.69
CA ASN A 111 30.02 11.33 -4.61
C ASN A 111 29.85 12.85 -4.85
N ASP A 112 30.94 13.54 -5.21
CA ASP A 112 30.91 14.96 -5.59
C ASP A 112 29.98 15.21 -6.80
N TRP A 113 30.13 14.41 -7.86
CA TRP A 113 29.30 14.54 -9.07
C TRP A 113 27.83 14.25 -8.80
N TYR A 114 27.52 13.25 -7.98
CA TYR A 114 26.15 12.94 -7.60
C TYR A 114 25.52 14.08 -6.81
N THR A 115 26.24 14.66 -5.85
CA THR A 115 25.77 15.82 -5.07
C THR A 115 25.47 17.00 -5.97
N LYS A 116 26.40 17.35 -6.88
CA LYS A 116 26.19 18.39 -7.89
C LYS A 116 25.03 18.08 -8.84
N THR A 117 24.78 16.80 -9.13
CA THR A 117 23.63 16.38 -9.94
C THR A 117 22.31 16.70 -9.23
N LEU A 118 22.23 16.45 -7.91
CA LEU A 118 21.06 16.80 -7.11
C LEU A 118 20.86 18.32 -7.00
N ASP A 119 21.95 19.08 -6.84
CA ASP A 119 21.90 20.55 -6.82
C ASP A 119 21.40 21.10 -8.18
N SER A 120 21.96 20.61 -9.28
CA SER A 120 21.52 20.96 -10.64
C SER A 120 20.07 20.55 -10.88
N TYR A 121 19.64 19.38 -10.41
CA TYR A 121 18.23 18.97 -10.48
C TYR A 121 17.33 20.02 -9.80
N GLN A 122 17.64 20.40 -8.56
CA GLN A 122 16.84 21.37 -7.82
C GLN A 122 16.85 22.74 -8.48
N ALA A 123 17.98 23.16 -9.04
CA ALA A 123 18.12 24.44 -9.75
C ALA A 123 17.32 24.49 -11.05
N PHE A 124 17.31 23.42 -11.85
CA PHE A 124 16.61 23.40 -13.14
C PHE A 124 15.11 23.15 -13.00
N PHE A 125 14.70 22.25 -12.10
CA PHE A 125 13.30 21.83 -11.99
C PHE A 125 12.52 22.49 -10.84
N GLU A 126 13.19 23.27 -10.00
CA GLU A 126 12.58 23.94 -8.83
C GLU A 126 11.84 22.97 -7.89
N GLN A 127 12.30 21.72 -7.86
CA GLN A 127 11.69 20.62 -7.13
C GLN A 127 12.76 19.83 -6.40
N VAL A 128 12.41 19.34 -5.21
CA VAL A 128 13.24 18.36 -4.51
C VAL A 128 13.14 17.02 -5.26
N PRO A 129 14.26 16.37 -5.64
CA PRO A 129 14.24 15.06 -6.25
C PRO A 129 13.47 14.06 -5.36
N PRO A 130 12.63 13.17 -5.93
CA PRO A 130 11.90 12.17 -5.14
C PRO A 130 12.88 11.22 -4.44
N ALA A 131 12.92 11.26 -3.11
CA ALA A 131 13.95 10.58 -2.30
C ALA A 131 13.95 9.03 -2.41
N ASP A 132 12.86 8.44 -2.90
CA ASP A 132 12.76 7.01 -3.19
C ASP A 132 13.39 6.61 -4.53
N ILE A 133 13.71 7.57 -5.42
CA ILE A 133 14.43 7.38 -6.70
C ILE A 133 15.80 8.06 -6.67
N TRP A 134 15.91 9.20 -5.99
CA TRP A 134 17.14 9.98 -5.80
C TRP A 134 17.49 10.04 -4.32
N PRO A 135 18.00 8.94 -3.74
CA PRO A 135 18.33 8.92 -2.32
C PRO A 135 19.59 9.77 -2.04
N HIS A 136 19.83 10.09 -0.77
CA HIS A 136 21.06 10.78 -0.36
C HIS A 136 22.31 9.97 -0.70
N ALA A 137 23.45 10.65 -0.85
CA ALA A 137 24.70 10.07 -1.31
C ALA A 137 25.16 8.87 -0.44
N GLU A 138 24.94 8.93 0.87
CA GLU A 138 25.29 7.85 1.81
C GLU A 138 24.50 6.56 1.54
N VAL A 139 23.28 6.69 1.00
CA VAL A 139 22.45 5.53 0.61
C VAL A 139 22.88 5.03 -0.76
N ARG A 140 23.04 5.93 -1.74
CA ARG A 140 23.44 5.64 -3.13
C ARG A 140 24.80 4.93 -3.21
N PHE A 141 25.78 5.40 -2.44
CA PHE A 141 27.14 4.85 -2.39
C PHE A 141 27.39 3.95 -1.17
N GLY A 142 26.36 3.66 -0.38
CA GLY A 142 26.41 2.74 0.74
C GLY A 142 25.58 1.50 0.46
N ARG A 143 24.32 1.51 0.92
CA ARG A 143 23.42 0.35 0.83
C ARG A 143 23.21 -0.09 -0.62
N ASP A 144 22.99 0.84 -1.53
CA ASP A 144 22.55 0.53 -2.90
C ASP A 144 23.67 -0.04 -3.78
N LEU A 145 24.94 0.05 -3.36
CA LEU A 145 26.05 -0.66 -4.02
C LEU A 145 26.05 -2.17 -3.77
N HIS A 146 25.34 -2.65 -2.74
CA HIS A 146 25.35 -4.05 -2.32
C HIS A 146 24.25 -4.86 -3.02
N PHE A 147 24.20 -4.79 -4.35
CA PHE A 147 23.25 -5.55 -5.17
C PHE A 147 23.95 -6.66 -5.96
N VAL A 148 23.30 -7.82 -6.03
CA VAL A 148 23.72 -8.95 -6.86
C VAL A 148 22.51 -9.54 -7.57
N ARG A 149 22.69 -9.97 -8.82
CA ARG A 149 21.64 -10.70 -9.55
C ARG A 149 21.54 -12.11 -9.01
N VAL A 150 20.32 -12.55 -8.70
CA VAL A 150 20.03 -13.87 -8.13
C VAL A 150 18.96 -14.58 -8.96
N ASN A 151 19.12 -15.88 -9.16
CA ASN A 151 18.10 -16.71 -9.80
C ASN A 151 17.12 -17.25 -8.75
N LEU A 152 15.84 -16.85 -8.84
CA LEU A 152 14.80 -17.21 -7.86
C LEU A 152 14.32 -18.68 -7.97
N GLU A 153 14.64 -19.40 -9.03
CA GLU A 153 14.42 -20.85 -9.11
C GLU A 153 15.46 -21.63 -8.29
N GLN A 154 16.66 -21.06 -8.13
CA GLN A 154 17.79 -21.70 -7.45
C GLN A 154 17.99 -21.19 -6.02
N ALA A 155 17.51 -19.99 -5.71
CA ALA A 155 17.74 -19.35 -4.42
C ALA A 155 16.48 -18.63 -3.90
N TRP A 156 16.27 -18.70 -2.59
CA TRP A 156 15.27 -17.89 -1.91
C TRP A 156 15.91 -16.59 -1.39
N VAL A 157 15.28 -15.46 -1.69
CA VAL A 157 15.66 -14.16 -1.13
C VAL A 157 14.76 -13.87 0.06
N LEU A 158 15.32 -14.02 1.25
CA LEU A 158 14.62 -13.68 2.49
C LEU A 158 15.08 -12.31 3.00
N PRO A 159 14.14 -11.44 3.42
CA PRO A 159 14.51 -10.15 3.99
C PRO A 159 15.38 -10.35 5.24
N LYS A 160 16.40 -9.49 5.40
CA LYS A 160 17.27 -9.52 6.57
C LYS A 160 16.44 -9.34 7.84
N TRP A 161 16.78 -10.11 8.89
CA TRP A 161 16.11 -10.00 10.18
C TRP A 161 16.26 -8.60 10.75
N ASN A 162 15.15 -7.87 10.81
CA ASN A 162 15.07 -6.63 11.59
C ASN A 162 14.95 -6.99 13.09
N HIS A 163 15.29 -6.07 14.00
CA HIS A 163 15.08 -6.19 15.45
C HIS A 163 13.66 -6.64 15.84
N SER A 164 12.65 -6.36 15.03
CA SER A 164 11.29 -6.91 15.22
C SER A 164 11.21 -8.44 15.12
N MET A 165 12.05 -9.08 14.30
CA MET A 165 12.18 -10.54 14.25
C MET A 165 12.90 -11.11 15.46
N PHE A 166 13.96 -10.46 15.96
CA PHE A 166 14.61 -10.87 17.21
C PHE A 166 13.64 -10.82 18.39
N ARG A 167 12.82 -9.76 18.47
CA ARG A 167 11.73 -9.68 19.45
C ARG A 167 10.73 -10.83 19.29
N LEU A 168 10.37 -11.19 18.06
CA LEU A 168 9.47 -12.32 17.80
C LEU A 168 10.07 -13.65 18.29
N VAL A 169 11.34 -13.92 17.99
CA VAL A 169 12.03 -15.15 18.41
C VAL A 169 12.14 -15.21 19.93
N ALA A 170 12.57 -14.12 20.59
CA ALA A 170 12.64 -14.06 22.05
C ALA A 170 11.27 -14.29 22.71
N VAL A 171 10.22 -13.72 22.14
CA VAL A 171 8.85 -13.89 22.60
C VAL A 171 8.34 -15.32 22.39
N LEU A 172 8.62 -15.95 21.24
CA LEU A 172 8.30 -17.36 20.99
C LEU A 172 9.02 -18.29 21.98
N LEU A 173 10.29 -18.01 22.28
CA LEU A 173 11.06 -18.75 23.28
C LEU A 173 10.47 -18.60 24.69
N LEU A 174 9.96 -17.41 25.05
CA LEU A 174 9.26 -17.20 26.33
C LEU A 174 7.90 -17.92 26.37
N VAL A 175 7.13 -17.87 25.27
CA VAL A 175 5.81 -18.53 25.15
C VAL A 175 5.92 -20.04 25.34
N VAL A 176 6.97 -20.67 24.83
CA VAL A 176 7.20 -22.11 24.99
C VAL A 176 7.96 -22.42 26.29
N GLY A 177 8.94 -21.59 26.63
CA GLY A 177 9.84 -21.80 27.78
C GLY A 177 9.15 -21.68 29.13
N ILE A 178 8.26 -20.68 29.33
CA ILE A 178 7.57 -20.48 30.60
C ILE A 178 6.65 -21.68 30.95
N PRO A 179 5.78 -22.17 30.04
CA PRO A 179 5.00 -23.38 30.29
C PRO A 179 5.86 -24.63 30.52
N CYS A 180 6.98 -24.80 29.81
CA CYS A 180 7.89 -25.93 30.05
C CYS A 180 8.53 -25.87 31.44
N LEU A 181 8.93 -24.66 31.88
CA LEU A 181 9.51 -24.43 33.21
C LEU A 181 8.48 -24.67 34.34
N LEU A 182 7.27 -24.12 34.20
CA LEU A 182 6.18 -24.27 35.18
C LEU A 182 5.69 -25.71 35.33
N THR A 183 5.78 -26.50 34.26
CA THR A 183 5.37 -27.91 34.28
C THR A 183 6.53 -28.87 34.55
N GLN A 184 7.78 -28.37 34.60
CA GLN A 184 9.01 -29.14 34.75
C GLN A 184 9.17 -30.23 33.67
N THR A 185 8.92 -29.88 32.40
CA THR A 185 8.92 -30.86 31.30
C THR A 185 9.82 -30.46 30.15
N ILE A 186 10.54 -31.44 29.60
CA ILE A 186 11.37 -31.30 28.40
C ILE A 186 10.61 -31.81 27.16
N ASN A 187 9.66 -32.74 27.34
CA ASN A 187 8.88 -33.31 26.25
C ASN A 187 7.36 -33.28 26.54
N PRO A 188 6.60 -32.33 25.95
CA PRO A 188 5.17 -32.17 26.22
C PRO A 188 4.32 -33.35 25.72
N PHE A 189 4.80 -34.15 24.76
CA PHE A 189 4.02 -35.25 24.19
C PHE A 189 3.90 -36.46 25.12
N ASN A 190 4.84 -36.63 26.06
CA ASN A 190 4.80 -37.72 27.03
C ASN A 190 3.98 -37.42 28.28
N LEU A 191 3.38 -36.23 28.37
CA LEU A 191 2.58 -35.86 29.53
C LEU A 191 1.28 -36.67 29.64
N PRO A 192 0.87 -37.06 30.86
CA PRO A 192 -0.46 -37.60 31.11
C PRO A 192 -1.52 -36.54 30.82
N GLY A 193 -2.73 -36.98 30.45
CA GLY A 193 -3.78 -36.12 29.86
C GLY A 193 -4.08 -34.84 30.66
N GLN A 194 -4.22 -34.94 31.98
CA GLN A 194 -4.51 -33.77 32.84
C GLN A 194 -3.36 -32.76 32.88
N LYS A 195 -2.10 -33.23 33.02
CA LYS A 195 -0.92 -32.36 33.02
C LYS A 195 -0.71 -31.71 31.64
N PHE A 196 -0.97 -32.44 30.57
CA PHE A 196 -0.96 -31.87 29.22
C PHE A 196 -2.02 -30.78 29.05
N LEU A 197 -3.24 -31.00 29.56
CA LEU A 197 -4.30 -30.01 29.45
C LEU A 197 -3.96 -28.71 30.17
N GLN A 198 -3.37 -28.80 31.38
CA GLN A 198 -2.87 -27.63 32.11
C GLN A 198 -1.75 -26.91 31.35
N PHE A 199 -0.77 -27.66 30.84
CA PHE A 199 0.29 -27.13 29.98
C PHE A 199 -0.28 -26.40 28.76
N PHE A 200 -1.22 -27.04 28.05
CA PHE A 200 -1.83 -26.53 26.83
C PHE A 200 -2.64 -25.26 27.10
N LEU A 201 -3.36 -25.19 28.22
CA LEU A 201 -4.08 -23.99 28.63
C LEU A 201 -3.13 -22.82 28.93
N LEU A 202 -2.06 -23.06 29.71
CA LEU A 202 -1.06 -22.04 30.01
C LEU A 202 -0.36 -21.54 28.74
N LEU A 203 0.01 -22.47 27.84
CA LEU A 203 0.60 -22.15 26.55
C LEU A 203 -0.35 -21.30 25.69
N THR A 204 -1.65 -21.65 25.67
CA THR A 204 -2.67 -20.90 24.95
C THR A 204 -2.82 -19.48 25.50
N ILE A 205 -2.90 -19.32 26.82
CA ILE A 205 -2.98 -17.99 27.46
C ILE A 205 -1.72 -17.16 27.15
N ALA A 206 -0.54 -17.76 27.25
CA ALA A 206 0.72 -17.09 26.93
C ALA A 206 0.78 -16.66 25.45
N ALA A 207 0.35 -17.53 24.54
CA ALA A 207 0.27 -17.26 23.10
C ALA A 207 -0.72 -16.14 22.76
N LEU A 208 -1.88 -16.09 23.42
CA LEU A 208 -2.88 -15.03 23.23
C LEU A 208 -2.41 -13.68 23.78
N SER A 209 -1.86 -13.66 24.99
CA SER A 209 -1.26 -12.45 25.60
C SER A 209 -0.13 -11.90 24.75
N THR A 210 0.71 -12.78 24.24
CA THR A 210 1.79 -12.46 23.30
C THR A 210 1.27 -11.89 21.99
N THR A 211 0.26 -12.53 21.39
CA THR A 211 -0.40 -12.06 20.17
C THR A 211 -0.96 -10.65 20.35
N TYR A 212 -1.59 -10.39 21.49
CA TYR A 212 -2.11 -9.08 21.86
C TYR A 212 -0.97 -8.03 21.99
N TYR A 213 0.10 -8.37 22.69
CA TYR A 213 1.24 -7.47 22.90
C TYR A 213 2.02 -7.18 21.62
N LEU A 214 2.30 -8.20 20.81
CA LEU A 214 2.95 -8.05 19.50
C LEU A 214 2.14 -7.15 18.56
N ARG A 215 0.82 -7.32 18.52
CA ARG A 215 -0.06 -6.40 17.77
C ARG A 215 0.03 -4.97 18.29
N ARG A 216 0.18 -4.76 19.60
CA ARG A 216 0.33 -3.42 20.16
C ARG A 216 1.68 -2.77 19.78
N LEU A 217 2.77 -3.54 19.81
CA LEU A 217 4.10 -3.08 19.43
C LEU A 217 4.23 -2.81 17.93
N LEU A 218 3.75 -3.73 17.08
CA LEU A 218 3.85 -3.59 15.63
C LEU A 218 2.99 -2.46 15.05
N ARG A 219 2.04 -1.92 15.84
CA ARG A 219 1.22 -0.76 15.46
C ARG A 219 1.86 0.59 15.83
N GLU A 220 3.00 0.60 16.50
CA GLU A 220 3.76 1.83 16.73
C GLU A 220 4.53 2.18 15.45
N PRO A 221 4.33 3.39 14.88
CA PRO A 221 5.04 3.80 13.68
C PRO A 221 6.54 3.89 13.97
N GLN A 222 7.37 3.50 12.99
CA GLN A 222 8.83 3.58 13.09
C GLN A 222 9.36 5.02 12.98
N THR A 223 8.55 5.92 12.40
CA THR A 223 8.89 7.33 12.22
C THR A 223 8.48 8.15 13.45
N SER A 224 9.45 8.91 13.96
CA SER A 224 9.25 9.98 14.95
C SER A 224 8.16 10.93 14.47
N LEU A 225 7.29 11.35 15.38
CA LEU A 225 6.21 12.31 15.10
C LEU A 225 6.77 13.55 14.40
N VAL A 226 6.16 13.96 13.29
CA VAL A 226 6.14 15.37 12.92
C VAL A 226 5.39 16.07 14.05
N SER A 227 6.02 17.03 14.72
CA SER A 227 5.50 17.67 15.95
C SER A 227 4.14 18.34 15.76
N GLU A 228 3.74 18.63 14.52
CA GLU A 228 2.40 19.09 14.15
C GLU A 228 1.92 18.27 12.94
N VAL A 229 0.86 17.48 13.14
CA VAL A 229 0.15 16.88 12.00
C VAL A 229 -0.71 17.98 11.38
N PRO A 230 -0.54 18.32 10.10
CA PRO A 230 -1.36 19.34 9.45
C PRO A 230 -2.83 18.91 9.41
N GLU A 231 -3.74 19.89 9.30
CA GLU A 231 -5.17 19.62 9.14
C GLU A 231 -5.41 18.74 7.91
N LEU A 232 -6.05 17.59 8.12
CA LEU A 232 -6.29 16.62 7.05
C LEU A 232 -7.38 17.12 6.12
N ASN A 233 -7.14 17.03 4.82
CA ASN A 233 -8.18 17.31 3.83
C ASN A 233 -9.26 16.18 3.82
N PRO A 234 -10.44 16.41 3.21
CA PRO A 234 -11.50 15.40 3.16
C PRO A 234 -11.06 14.07 2.51
N TYR A 235 -10.16 14.10 1.52
CA TYR A 235 -9.67 12.93 0.80
C TYR A 235 -8.68 12.07 1.63
N GLU A 236 -7.81 12.72 2.39
CA GLU A 236 -6.89 12.13 3.37
C GLU A 236 -7.66 11.53 4.53
N THR A 237 -8.68 12.24 5.01
CA THR A 237 -9.61 11.74 6.04
C THR A 237 -10.36 10.51 5.55
N ALA A 238 -10.83 10.53 4.30
CA ALA A 238 -11.46 9.40 3.64
C ALA A 238 -10.50 8.19 3.52
N TYR A 239 -9.25 8.45 3.13
CA TYR A 239 -8.22 7.43 3.01
C TYR A 239 -7.95 6.79 4.38
N LEU A 240 -7.76 7.62 5.40
CA LEU A 240 -7.51 7.16 6.76
C LEU A 240 -8.69 6.33 7.28
N THR A 241 -9.93 6.73 6.97
CA THR A 241 -11.14 6.05 7.45
C THR A 241 -11.32 4.66 6.83
N ALA A 242 -11.30 4.55 5.51
CA ALA A 242 -11.71 3.32 4.81
C ALA A 242 -10.83 2.97 3.59
N GLY A 243 -9.68 3.64 3.42
CA GLY A 243 -8.70 3.35 2.38
C GLY A 243 -9.07 3.90 1.01
N ARG A 244 -8.38 3.38 0.00
CA ARG A 244 -8.38 3.87 -1.40
C ARG A 244 -9.78 4.14 -1.97
N GLN A 245 -10.69 3.17 -1.86
CA GLN A 245 -12.05 3.29 -2.41
C GLN A 245 -12.81 4.45 -1.80
N ARG A 246 -12.72 4.67 -0.47
CA ARG A 246 -13.42 5.77 0.19
C ARG A 246 -12.92 7.12 -0.28
N THR A 247 -11.63 7.26 -0.53
CA THR A 247 -11.03 8.51 -1.06
C THR A 247 -11.63 8.90 -2.40
N VAL A 248 -11.70 7.95 -3.34
CA VAL A 248 -12.28 8.17 -4.67
C VAL A 248 -13.78 8.45 -4.55
N ASP A 249 -14.51 7.64 -3.78
CA ASP A 249 -15.94 7.83 -3.59
C ASP A 249 -16.26 9.20 -2.97
N THR A 250 -15.43 9.69 -2.03
CA THR A 250 -15.58 11.03 -1.45
C THR A 250 -15.42 12.12 -2.50
N ALA A 251 -14.47 11.98 -3.42
CA ALA A 251 -14.29 12.92 -4.52
C ALA A 251 -15.45 12.87 -5.52
N ILE A 252 -15.97 11.68 -5.84
CA ILE A 252 -17.18 11.53 -6.68
C ILE A 252 -18.38 12.21 -6.03
N VAL A 253 -18.62 11.98 -4.73
CA VAL A 253 -19.72 12.62 -3.99
C VAL A 253 -19.61 14.14 -4.03
N GLU A 254 -18.41 14.69 -3.86
CA GLU A 254 -18.19 16.13 -3.94
C GLU A 254 -18.44 16.69 -5.35
N LEU A 255 -18.01 15.99 -6.40
CA LEU A 255 -18.21 16.38 -7.80
C LEU A 255 -19.68 16.34 -8.20
N VAL A 256 -20.40 15.29 -7.79
CA VAL A 256 -21.85 15.15 -8.01
C VAL A 256 -22.61 16.25 -7.27
N GLN A 257 -22.24 16.54 -6.02
CA GLN A 257 -22.86 17.63 -5.25
C GLN A 257 -22.64 19.01 -5.89
N GLN A 258 -21.48 19.23 -6.52
CA GLN A 258 -21.15 20.47 -7.23
C GLN A 258 -21.81 20.57 -8.61
N GLY A 259 -22.49 19.50 -9.08
CA GLY A 259 -23.15 19.47 -10.39
C GLY A 259 -22.22 19.21 -11.57
N TYR A 260 -20.97 18.80 -11.33
CA TYR A 260 -20.01 18.47 -12.40
C TYR A 260 -20.21 17.07 -12.97
N LEU A 261 -20.75 16.16 -12.15
CA LEU A 261 -21.01 14.77 -12.53
C LEU A 261 -22.48 14.40 -12.33
N GLU A 262 -23.04 13.75 -13.35
CA GLU A 262 -24.28 12.98 -13.23
C GLU A 262 -23.96 11.48 -13.22
N TRP A 263 -24.93 10.68 -12.77
CA TRP A 263 -24.77 9.24 -12.66
C TRP A 263 -25.97 8.54 -13.29
N GLU A 264 -25.70 7.40 -13.93
CA GLU A 264 -26.72 6.52 -14.48
C GLU A 264 -26.84 5.28 -13.58
N PRO A 265 -27.95 5.11 -12.84
CA PRO A 265 -28.12 4.00 -11.90
C PRO A 265 -28.06 2.61 -12.52
N GLU A 266 -28.56 2.44 -13.75
CA GLU A 266 -28.69 1.12 -14.40
C GLU A 266 -27.34 0.57 -14.88
N THR A 267 -26.52 1.42 -15.48
CA THR A 267 -25.19 1.07 -16.03
C THR A 267 -24.06 1.27 -15.01
N ARG A 268 -24.34 1.94 -13.88
CA ARG A 268 -23.34 2.38 -12.89
C ARG A 268 -22.22 3.20 -13.52
N SER A 269 -22.55 4.01 -14.51
CA SER A 269 -21.64 4.96 -15.14
C SER A 269 -21.81 6.37 -14.58
N LEU A 270 -20.74 7.15 -14.70
CA LEU A 270 -20.70 8.58 -14.42
C LEU A 270 -20.55 9.32 -15.75
N GLU A 271 -21.18 10.49 -15.86
CA GLU A 271 -21.08 11.36 -17.03
C GLU A 271 -20.71 12.78 -16.59
N LEU A 272 -19.81 13.41 -17.36
CA LEU A 272 -19.39 14.77 -17.10
C LEU A 272 -20.38 15.74 -17.73
N VAL A 273 -21.06 16.54 -16.91
CA VAL A 273 -22.06 17.51 -17.38
C VAL A 273 -21.42 18.87 -17.65
N THR A 274 -20.39 19.22 -16.88
CA THR A 274 -19.67 20.50 -17.00
C THR A 274 -18.17 20.33 -16.84
N ASP A 275 -17.41 21.12 -17.60
CA ASP A 275 -15.96 21.15 -17.50
C ASP A 275 -15.50 21.67 -16.13
N LEU A 276 -14.48 20.98 -15.59
CA LEU A 276 -13.89 21.37 -14.32
C LEU A 276 -12.96 22.58 -14.45
N PRO A 277 -12.89 23.46 -13.43
CA PRO A 277 -11.92 24.54 -13.40
C PRO A 277 -10.47 24.03 -13.47
N ASN A 278 -9.61 24.77 -14.17
CA ASN A 278 -8.19 24.44 -14.34
C ASN A 278 -7.38 24.31 -13.03
N ASN A 279 -7.87 24.85 -11.91
CA ASN A 279 -7.20 24.83 -10.60
C ASN A 279 -7.91 23.92 -9.59
N THR A 280 -8.28 22.71 -10.01
CA THR A 280 -8.94 21.72 -9.14
C THR A 280 -7.95 20.71 -8.56
N HIS A 281 -8.34 20.08 -7.44
CA HIS A 281 -7.51 19.06 -6.78
C HIS A 281 -7.17 17.91 -7.77
N PRO A 282 -5.93 17.37 -7.77
CA PRO A 282 -5.49 16.36 -8.76
C PRO A 282 -6.37 15.10 -8.85
N ILE A 283 -7.06 14.74 -7.76
CA ILE A 283 -7.98 13.60 -7.75
C ILE A 283 -9.23 13.86 -8.60
N LYS A 284 -9.70 15.11 -8.63
CA LYS A 284 -10.90 15.51 -9.36
C LYS A 284 -10.61 15.56 -10.86
N SER A 285 -9.45 16.08 -11.26
CA SER A 285 -9.01 16.05 -12.65
C SER A 285 -8.79 14.61 -13.15
N ALA A 286 -8.18 13.74 -12.34
CA ALA A 286 -8.01 12.33 -12.69
C ALA A 286 -9.35 11.60 -12.87
N ILE A 287 -10.34 11.86 -12.01
CA ILE A 287 -11.69 11.30 -12.15
C ILE A 287 -12.36 11.82 -13.42
N ALA A 288 -12.29 13.12 -13.69
CA ALA A 288 -12.92 13.71 -14.86
C ALA A 288 -12.35 13.20 -16.19
N GLN A 289 -11.03 13.05 -16.25
CA GLN A 289 -10.36 12.45 -17.40
C GLN A 289 -10.84 11.00 -17.60
N ALA A 290 -10.90 10.21 -16.52
CA ALA A 290 -11.35 8.83 -16.59
C ALA A 290 -12.83 8.72 -17.01
N VAL A 291 -13.68 9.66 -16.57
CA VAL A 291 -15.09 9.72 -16.97
C VAL A 291 -15.24 10.05 -18.46
N ASN A 292 -14.41 10.96 -19.00
CA ASN A 292 -14.40 11.28 -20.43
C ASN A 292 -13.96 10.10 -21.31
N ASP A 293 -13.04 9.26 -20.81
CA ASP A 293 -12.59 8.07 -21.51
C ASP A 293 -13.62 6.94 -21.41
N GLU A 294 -13.98 6.53 -20.20
CA GLU A 294 -14.97 5.49 -19.93
C GLU A 294 -15.60 5.67 -18.54
N GLY A 295 -16.87 6.08 -18.49
CA GLY A 295 -17.61 6.44 -17.27
C GLY A 295 -17.83 5.32 -16.24
N SER A 296 -17.34 4.09 -16.47
CA SER A 296 -17.50 2.98 -15.53
C SER A 296 -16.82 3.25 -14.19
N ILE A 297 -17.55 3.10 -13.08
CA ILE A 297 -17.01 3.37 -11.75
C ILE A 297 -15.77 2.54 -11.40
N LEU A 298 -15.65 1.33 -11.96
CA LEU A 298 -14.47 0.49 -11.76
C LEU A 298 -13.22 1.12 -12.38
N LEU A 299 -13.35 1.64 -13.61
CA LEU A 299 -12.25 2.26 -14.34
C LEU A 299 -11.89 3.62 -13.76
N VAL A 300 -12.88 4.42 -13.35
CA VAL A 300 -12.66 5.67 -12.63
C VAL A 300 -11.85 5.43 -11.34
N ARG A 301 -12.19 4.38 -10.58
CA ARG A 301 -11.42 3.99 -9.37
C ARG A 301 -9.99 3.53 -9.68
N LEU A 302 -9.77 2.87 -10.81
CA LEU A 302 -8.44 2.43 -11.24
C LEU A 302 -7.59 3.60 -11.76
N ALA A 303 -8.17 4.49 -12.56
CA ALA A 303 -7.49 5.67 -13.10
C ALA A 303 -7.09 6.67 -12.00
N ALA A 304 -7.85 6.75 -10.91
CA ALA A 304 -7.52 7.59 -9.76
C ALA A 304 -6.41 7.01 -8.85
N GLU A 305 -5.96 5.76 -9.06
CA GLU A 305 -4.97 5.10 -8.18
C GLU A 305 -3.68 5.91 -8.02
N PRO A 306 -3.01 6.39 -9.11
CA PRO A 306 -1.73 7.09 -8.98
C PRO A 306 -1.81 8.35 -8.11
N VAL A 307 -2.94 9.05 -8.11
CA VAL A 307 -3.15 10.20 -7.22
C VAL A 307 -3.40 9.75 -5.79
N VAL A 308 -4.19 8.70 -5.61
CA VAL A 308 -4.51 8.13 -4.29
C VAL A 308 -3.26 7.51 -3.62
N SER A 309 -2.32 6.98 -4.39
CA SER A 309 -1.04 6.49 -3.88
C SER A 309 -0.16 7.62 -3.34
N SER A 310 -0.17 8.80 -3.96
CA SER A 310 0.52 9.99 -3.39
C SER A 310 -0.05 10.41 -2.02
N ILE A 311 -1.38 10.32 -1.84
CA ILE A 311 -2.05 10.56 -0.55
C ILE A 311 -1.61 9.52 0.49
N ARG A 312 -1.53 8.25 0.09
CA ARG A 312 -1.02 7.17 0.95
C ARG A 312 0.41 7.43 1.41
N GLU A 313 1.30 7.84 0.51
CA GLU A 313 2.70 8.11 0.82
C GLU A 313 2.83 9.25 1.85
N ARG A 314 2.11 10.37 1.66
CA ARG A 314 2.04 11.46 2.65
C ARG A 314 1.58 11.00 4.02
N LEU A 315 0.47 10.25 4.08
CA LEU A 315 -0.05 9.71 5.34
C LEU A 315 0.90 8.70 6.00
N GLN A 316 1.72 7.99 5.22
CA GLN A 316 2.77 7.10 5.72
C GLN A 316 3.97 7.91 6.26
N GLN A 317 4.37 9.00 5.59
CA GLN A 317 5.43 9.90 6.06
C GLN A 317 5.05 10.53 7.41
N TRP A 318 3.80 10.93 7.60
CA TRP A 318 3.28 11.43 8.89
C TRP A 318 3.09 10.33 9.95
N GLY A 319 3.36 9.06 9.63
CA GLY A 319 3.21 7.95 10.56
C GLY A 319 1.77 7.62 10.92
N LEU A 320 0.78 8.05 10.12
CA LEU A 320 -0.64 7.74 10.32
C LEU A 320 -1.01 6.38 9.72
N LEU A 321 -0.27 5.95 8.69
CA LEU A 321 -0.37 4.62 8.08
C LEU A 321 0.85 3.75 8.40
N LEU A 322 0.63 2.44 8.43
CA LEU A 322 1.70 1.46 8.59
C LEU A 322 2.32 1.12 7.23
N ASN A 323 3.62 0.84 7.26
CA ASN A 323 4.35 0.33 6.10
C ASN A 323 3.76 -1.03 5.67
N PRO A 324 3.64 -1.36 4.37
CA PRO A 324 3.17 -2.65 3.88
C PRO A 324 3.83 -3.86 4.56
N TYR A 325 5.14 -3.80 4.84
CA TYR A 325 5.85 -4.88 5.54
C TYR A 325 5.36 -5.07 6.98
N GLN A 326 5.09 -3.97 7.69
CA GLN A 326 4.53 -4.01 9.05
C GLN A 326 3.10 -4.53 9.05
N ALA A 327 2.29 -4.13 8.06
CA ALA A 327 0.92 -4.60 7.91
C ALA A 327 0.86 -6.13 7.66
N ILE A 328 1.76 -6.65 6.82
CA ILE A 328 1.91 -8.10 6.58
C ILE A 328 2.36 -8.80 7.87
N ALA A 329 3.39 -8.29 8.56
CA ALA A 329 3.88 -8.87 9.80
C ALA A 329 2.80 -8.92 10.90
N MET A 330 1.98 -7.88 11.04
CA MET A 330 0.87 -7.86 11.99
C MET A 330 -0.22 -8.90 11.72
N ARG A 331 -0.38 -9.31 10.46
CA ARG A 331 -1.32 -10.36 10.09
C ARG A 331 -0.75 -11.74 10.39
N TRP A 332 0.47 -12.00 9.94
CA TRP A 332 1.04 -13.34 9.94
C TRP A 332 1.71 -13.73 11.25
N TYR A 333 2.43 -12.83 11.93
CA TYR A 333 3.14 -13.20 13.16
C TYR A 333 2.22 -13.69 14.27
N PRO A 334 1.11 -13.00 14.60
CA PRO A 334 0.21 -13.48 15.64
C PRO A 334 -0.54 -14.75 15.21
N ALA A 335 -0.86 -14.86 13.91
CA ALA A 335 -1.49 -16.07 13.37
C ALA A 335 -0.57 -17.28 13.49
N LEU A 336 0.72 -17.14 13.18
CA LEU A 336 1.72 -18.21 13.28
C LEU A 336 1.85 -18.72 14.72
N ILE A 337 1.79 -17.81 15.72
CA ILE A 337 1.81 -18.19 17.14
C ILE A 337 0.58 -19.03 17.50
N VAL A 338 -0.62 -18.57 17.10
CA VAL A 338 -1.88 -19.30 17.35
C VAL A 338 -1.90 -20.65 16.63
N PHE A 339 -1.48 -20.71 15.38
CA PHE A 339 -1.40 -21.96 14.61
C PHE A 339 -0.33 -22.91 15.15
N GLY A 340 0.77 -22.40 15.70
CA GLY A 340 1.78 -23.22 16.38
C GLY A 340 1.21 -23.95 17.59
N VAL A 341 0.41 -23.25 18.43
CA VAL A 341 -0.30 -23.88 19.55
C VAL A 341 -1.34 -24.88 19.04
N LEU A 342 -2.10 -24.53 17.99
CA LEU A 342 -3.09 -25.43 17.39
C LEU A 342 -2.44 -26.72 16.86
N LEU A 343 -1.30 -26.61 16.18
CA LEU A 343 -0.53 -27.74 15.66
C LEU A 343 -0.10 -28.69 16.78
N LEU A 344 0.42 -28.15 17.90
CA LEU A 344 0.76 -28.95 19.07
C LEU A 344 -0.46 -29.68 19.65
N GLY A 345 -1.62 -29.03 19.70
CA GLY A 345 -2.88 -29.63 20.13
C GLY A 345 -3.29 -30.79 19.22
N ILE A 346 -3.28 -30.57 17.91
CA ILE A 346 -3.59 -31.59 16.89
C ILE A 346 -2.66 -32.80 17.02
N LEU A 347 -1.34 -32.58 17.13
CA LEU A 347 -0.37 -33.65 17.30
C LEU A 347 -0.66 -34.48 18.56
N LYS A 348 -1.06 -33.84 19.67
CA LYS A 348 -1.42 -34.58 20.89
C LYS A 348 -2.75 -35.33 20.76
N ILE A 349 -3.72 -34.80 20.01
CA ILE A 349 -4.96 -35.53 19.68
C ILE A 349 -4.62 -36.82 18.95
N LEU A 350 -3.76 -36.76 17.93
CA LEU A 350 -3.31 -37.95 17.19
C LEU A 350 -2.63 -38.98 18.11
N VAL A 351 -1.75 -38.54 19.00
CA VAL A 351 -1.11 -39.41 20.02
C VAL A 351 -2.15 -40.01 20.98
N GLY A 352 -3.18 -39.23 21.36
CA GLY A 352 -4.24 -39.68 22.25
C GLY A 352 -5.12 -40.77 21.60
N ILE A 353 -5.50 -40.57 20.34
CA ILE A 353 -6.25 -41.54 19.53
C ILE A 353 -5.44 -42.83 19.37
N ALA A 354 -4.15 -42.73 19.01
CA ALA A 354 -3.25 -43.88 18.87
C ALA A 354 -3.08 -44.68 20.18
N ARG A 355 -3.29 -44.05 21.34
CA ARG A 355 -3.19 -44.68 22.67
C ARG A 355 -4.57 -45.04 23.26
N HIS A 356 -5.64 -44.97 22.47
CA HIS A 356 -7.03 -45.20 22.92
C HIS A 356 -7.42 -44.40 24.17
N LYS A 357 -6.98 -43.14 24.26
CA LYS A 357 -7.32 -42.22 25.35
C LYS A 357 -8.41 -41.24 24.91
N PRO A 358 -9.27 -40.76 25.82
CA PRO A 358 -10.27 -39.75 25.50
C PRO A 358 -9.60 -38.41 25.16
N VAL A 359 -9.99 -37.81 24.03
CA VAL A 359 -9.41 -36.55 23.50
C VAL A 359 -10.43 -35.41 23.33
N GLY A 360 -11.71 -35.62 23.64
CA GLY A 360 -12.79 -34.68 23.28
C GLY A 360 -12.64 -33.26 23.84
N ILE A 361 -12.11 -33.11 25.07
CA ILE A 361 -11.86 -31.77 25.64
C ILE A 361 -10.80 -31.01 24.83
N LEU A 362 -9.75 -31.71 24.39
CA LEU A 362 -8.66 -31.11 23.62
C LEU A 362 -9.13 -30.72 22.21
N GLU A 363 -10.00 -31.53 21.61
CA GLU A 363 -10.64 -31.25 20.33
C GLU A 363 -11.47 -29.96 20.39
N LEU A 364 -12.33 -29.81 21.40
CA LEU A 364 -13.14 -28.61 21.60
C LEU A 364 -12.28 -27.36 21.80
N LEU A 365 -11.19 -27.46 22.57
CA LEU A 365 -10.23 -26.36 22.74
C LEU A 365 -9.54 -26.00 21.43
N CYS A 366 -9.14 -26.98 20.62
CA CYS A 366 -8.52 -26.74 19.31
C CYS A 366 -9.50 -26.02 18.37
N LEU A 367 -10.77 -26.41 18.34
CA LEU A 367 -11.80 -25.73 17.55
C LEU A 367 -12.02 -24.28 18.01
N ALA A 368 -12.03 -24.02 19.33
CA ALA A 368 -12.13 -22.68 19.87
C ALA A 368 -10.91 -21.80 19.49
N ILE A 369 -9.69 -22.35 19.58
CA ILE A 369 -8.45 -21.64 19.20
C ILE A 369 -8.41 -21.39 17.69
N GLY A 370 -8.81 -22.38 16.88
CA GLY A 370 -8.89 -22.27 15.42
C GLY A 370 -9.88 -21.19 14.98
N SER A 371 -11.08 -21.15 15.57
CA SER A 371 -12.07 -20.12 15.27
C SER A 371 -11.61 -18.72 15.70
N LEU A 372 -10.94 -18.58 16.85
CA LEU A 372 -10.32 -17.33 17.27
C LEU A 372 -9.18 -16.90 16.32
N GLY A 373 -8.32 -17.82 15.92
CA GLY A 373 -7.26 -17.58 14.93
C GLY A 373 -7.81 -17.10 13.59
N TYR A 374 -8.86 -17.76 13.09
CA TYR A 374 -9.56 -17.35 11.89
C TYR A 374 -10.18 -15.95 12.02
N TRP A 375 -10.88 -15.67 13.12
CA TRP A 375 -11.43 -14.34 13.40
C TRP A 375 -10.34 -13.25 13.45
N LEU A 376 -9.19 -13.55 14.04
CA LEU A 376 -8.04 -12.65 14.08
C LEU A 376 -7.44 -12.36 12.71
N LEU A 377 -7.54 -13.29 11.75
CA LEU A 377 -7.13 -13.13 10.35
C LEU A 377 -8.15 -12.39 9.49
N GLN A 378 -9.44 -12.48 9.84
CA GLN A 378 -10.54 -11.83 9.13
C GLN A 378 -10.72 -10.35 9.51
N LYS A 379 -10.12 -9.89 10.61
CA LYS A 379 -10.06 -8.44 10.87
C LYS A 379 -9.30 -7.76 9.73
N LYS A 380 -10.00 -6.87 9.02
CA LYS A 380 -9.48 -6.08 7.89
C LYS A 380 -8.06 -5.61 8.18
N PRO A 381 -7.14 -5.67 7.19
CA PRO A 381 -5.74 -5.33 7.39
C PRO A 381 -5.68 -3.96 8.05
N LEU A 382 -5.03 -3.91 9.21
CA LEU A 382 -4.86 -2.69 9.97
C LEU A 382 -3.82 -1.85 9.25
N TYR A 383 -4.23 -1.11 8.22
CA TYR A 383 -3.36 -0.16 7.52
C TYR A 383 -3.12 1.11 8.35
N ARG A 384 -3.96 1.36 9.37
CA ARG A 384 -3.84 2.49 10.29
C ARG A 384 -2.87 2.21 11.43
N SER A 385 -1.99 3.17 11.71
CA SER A 385 -1.14 3.16 12.90
C SER A 385 -1.94 3.54 14.15
N ARG A 386 -1.35 3.41 15.35
CA ARG A 386 -1.98 3.91 16.60
C ARG A 386 -2.23 5.41 16.57
N ASN A 387 -1.35 6.17 15.93
CA ASN A 387 -1.47 7.62 15.81
C ASN A 387 -2.60 7.97 14.82
N GLY A 388 -2.67 7.27 13.68
CA GLY A 388 -3.79 7.38 12.75
C GLY A 388 -5.13 7.06 13.40
N GLU A 389 -5.20 6.04 14.25
CA GLU A 389 -6.43 5.70 14.98
C GLU A 389 -6.82 6.78 16.00
N ARG A 390 -5.86 7.32 16.76
CA ARG A 390 -6.11 8.41 17.71
C ARG A 390 -6.59 9.68 17.01
N LEU A 391 -5.90 10.09 15.94
CA LEU A 391 -6.27 11.27 15.16
C LEU A 391 -7.66 11.10 14.55
N LEU A 392 -7.93 9.96 13.92
CA LEU A 392 -9.25 9.69 13.35
C LEU A 392 -10.34 9.66 14.43
N SER A 393 -10.06 9.10 15.61
CA SER A 393 -10.99 9.12 16.74
C SER A 393 -11.30 10.54 17.18
N ASN A 394 -10.28 11.41 17.26
CA ASN A 394 -10.45 12.82 17.61
C ASN A 394 -11.29 13.55 16.57
N ILE A 395 -10.97 13.40 15.28
CA ILE A 395 -11.73 14.00 14.18
C ILE A 395 -13.19 13.51 14.22
N LYS A 396 -13.42 12.20 14.40
CA LYS A 396 -14.78 11.65 14.52
C LYS A 396 -15.55 12.19 15.71
N SER A 397 -14.88 12.45 16.84
CA SER A 397 -15.54 13.08 17.99
C SER A 397 -15.86 14.55 17.74
N THR A 398 -14.96 15.31 17.11
CA THR A 398 -15.17 16.73 16.76
C THR A 398 -16.37 16.88 15.81
N TYR A 399 -16.49 16.00 14.83
CA TYR A 399 -17.56 16.03 13.83
C TYR A 399 -18.71 15.05 14.12
N ALA A 400 -18.87 14.59 15.36
CA ALA A 400 -19.90 13.62 15.71
C ALA A 400 -21.34 14.13 15.43
N ALA A 401 -21.53 15.45 15.47
CA ALA A 401 -22.79 16.10 15.12
C ALA A 401 -23.21 15.87 13.66
N LEU A 402 -22.25 15.85 12.72
CA LEU A 402 -22.50 15.63 11.30
C LEU A 402 -23.10 14.24 11.00
N ASN A 403 -22.82 13.24 11.85
CA ASN A 403 -23.38 11.90 11.71
C ASN A 403 -24.87 11.82 12.10
N LYS A 404 -25.37 12.77 12.90
CA LYS A 404 -26.76 12.82 13.36
C LYS A 404 -27.60 13.88 12.64
N GLN A 405 -26.96 14.68 11.80
CA GLN A 405 -27.61 15.73 11.03
C GLN A 405 -28.51 15.12 9.94
N ASN A 406 -29.68 15.72 9.73
CA ASN A 406 -30.53 15.36 8.60
C ASN A 406 -30.15 16.20 7.38
N TRP A 407 -29.55 15.56 6.38
CA TRP A 407 -28.97 16.23 5.21
C TRP A 407 -30.01 16.58 4.15
N SER A 408 -31.22 16.03 4.23
CA SER A 408 -32.33 16.31 3.32
C SER A 408 -32.99 17.68 3.51
N ALA A 409 -32.73 18.37 4.62
CA ALA A 409 -33.43 19.60 5.01
C ALA A 409 -32.73 20.91 4.58
N HIS A 410 -31.56 20.84 3.94
CA HIS A 410 -30.80 22.01 3.52
C HIS A 410 -30.81 22.11 1.98
N GLU A 411 -31.56 23.06 1.43
CA GLU A 411 -31.57 23.38 -0.02
C GLU A 411 -30.21 23.87 -0.55
N SER A 412 -29.29 24.28 0.34
CA SER A 412 -27.91 24.63 0.02
C SER A 412 -26.96 24.10 1.11
N LEU A 413 -26.50 22.87 0.93
CA LEU A 413 -25.50 22.28 1.83
C LEU A 413 -24.14 22.96 1.63
N PRO A 414 -23.44 23.38 2.70
CA PRO A 414 -22.04 23.77 2.59
C PRO A 414 -21.23 22.60 2.02
N THR A 415 -20.75 22.74 0.79
CA THR A 415 -20.02 21.72 0.02
C THR A 415 -18.88 21.02 0.76
N PRO A 416 -18.09 21.71 1.63
CA PRO A 416 -17.03 21.04 2.40
C PRO A 416 -17.53 20.07 3.47
N GLN A 417 -18.77 20.25 3.96
CA GLN A 417 -19.26 19.52 5.14
C GLN A 417 -19.85 18.14 4.77
N LEU A 418 -20.52 18.01 3.62
CA LEU A 418 -21.08 16.73 3.18
C LEU A 418 -19.98 15.76 2.73
N SER A 419 -18.99 16.22 1.97
CA SER A 419 -17.86 15.39 1.54
C SER A 419 -17.04 14.90 2.72
N LEU A 420 -16.81 15.76 3.73
CA LEU A 420 -16.16 15.39 4.99
C LEU A 420 -17.02 14.41 5.83
N ALA A 421 -18.33 14.64 5.92
CA ALA A 421 -19.23 13.71 6.60
C ALA A 421 -19.23 12.32 5.94
N PHE A 422 -19.29 12.27 4.61
CA PHE A 422 -19.18 11.02 3.86
C PHE A 422 -17.81 10.37 4.02
N ALA A 423 -16.71 11.14 4.02
CA ALA A 423 -15.37 10.64 4.29
C ALA A 423 -15.27 9.90 5.63
N LEU A 424 -15.90 10.44 6.68
CA LEU A 424 -15.84 9.93 8.06
C LEU A 424 -16.82 8.78 8.36
N PHE A 425 -18.05 8.87 7.84
CA PHE A 425 -19.17 8.00 8.22
C PHE A 425 -19.69 7.12 7.07
N GLY A 426 -19.26 7.38 5.84
CA GLY A 426 -19.56 6.57 4.66
C GLY A 426 -21.00 6.69 4.16
N SER A 427 -21.49 5.62 3.52
CA SER A 427 -22.76 5.60 2.78
C SER A 427 -24.02 5.83 3.63
N ARG A 428 -23.91 5.79 4.96
CA ARG A 428 -25.02 6.16 5.86
C ARG A 428 -25.41 7.64 5.71
N VAL A 429 -24.44 8.51 5.44
CA VAL A 429 -24.68 9.95 5.24
C VAL A 429 -25.45 10.20 3.94
N LEU A 430 -25.12 9.45 2.88
CA LEU A 430 -25.82 9.56 1.60
C LEU A 430 -27.30 9.17 1.73
N ALA A 431 -27.61 8.13 2.52
CA ALA A 431 -28.97 7.68 2.74
C ALA A 431 -29.88 8.73 3.41
N SER A 432 -29.30 9.67 4.15
CA SER A 432 -29.99 10.81 4.77
C SER A 432 -29.94 12.09 3.93
N SER A 433 -29.48 12.03 2.69
CA SER A 433 -29.28 13.17 1.78
C SER A 433 -30.06 12.99 0.47
N PRO A 434 -30.23 14.05 -0.35
CA PRO A 434 -30.82 13.92 -1.68
C PRO A 434 -30.05 12.96 -2.62
N LEU A 435 -28.77 12.70 -2.33
CA LEU A 435 -27.90 11.78 -3.07
C LEU A 435 -28.06 10.31 -2.63
N ALA A 436 -29.17 9.94 -1.99
CA ALA A 436 -29.43 8.57 -1.58
C ALA A 436 -29.29 7.53 -2.72
N PRO A 437 -29.75 7.80 -3.97
CA PRO A 437 -29.59 6.85 -5.08
C PRO A 437 -28.13 6.55 -5.47
N LEU A 438 -27.22 7.49 -5.24
CA LEU A 438 -25.78 7.33 -5.53
C LEU A 438 -25.14 6.20 -4.70
N LYS A 439 -25.73 5.85 -3.55
CA LYS A 439 -25.27 4.75 -2.69
C LYS A 439 -25.18 3.43 -3.44
N ASP A 440 -26.16 3.13 -4.29
CA ASP A 440 -26.28 1.84 -4.96
C ASP A 440 -25.29 1.71 -6.12
N VAL A 441 -24.93 2.84 -6.75
CA VAL A 441 -23.86 2.95 -7.74
C VAL A 441 -22.49 2.74 -7.09
N LEU A 442 -22.25 3.38 -5.94
CA LEU A 442 -20.97 3.29 -5.21
C LEU A 442 -20.76 1.93 -4.51
N ALA A 443 -21.81 1.11 -4.37
CA ALA A 443 -21.73 -0.16 -3.66
C ALA A 443 -20.81 -1.18 -4.38
N PRO A 444 -20.01 -1.97 -3.63
CA PRO A 444 -19.15 -2.99 -4.23
C PRO A 444 -19.97 -4.03 -5.01
N LEU A 445 -19.49 -4.43 -6.18
CA LEU A 445 -20.11 -5.49 -6.99
C LEU A 445 -20.11 -6.80 -6.19
N GLN A 446 -21.28 -7.41 -5.99
CA GLN A 446 -21.39 -8.77 -5.48
C GLN A 446 -21.10 -9.74 -6.63
N TYR A 447 -19.84 -10.12 -6.79
CA TYR A 447 -19.48 -11.19 -7.73
C TYR A 447 -19.69 -12.55 -7.05
N SER A 448 -20.58 -13.38 -7.59
CA SER A 448 -20.59 -14.82 -7.29
C SER A 448 -19.30 -15.43 -7.85
N SER A 449 -18.66 -16.25 -7.03
CA SER A 449 -17.30 -16.76 -7.22
C SER A 449 -17.14 -17.65 -8.46
N LEU A 450 -16.28 -17.25 -9.39
CA LEU A 450 -15.51 -18.14 -10.25
C LEU A 450 -14.02 -17.89 -9.99
N TRP A 451 -13.31 -18.95 -9.61
CA TRP A 451 -11.90 -18.96 -9.26
C TRP A 451 -10.99 -18.36 -10.34
N THR A 452 -10.31 -17.26 -10.03
CA THR A 452 -8.93 -16.99 -10.45
C THR A 452 -8.21 -16.19 -9.36
N GLY A 453 -7.04 -16.67 -8.95
CA GLY A 453 -6.29 -16.13 -7.81
C GLY A 453 -5.69 -14.77 -8.10
N VAL A 454 -6.36 -13.70 -7.66
CA VAL A 454 -5.75 -12.38 -7.44
C VAL A 454 -6.28 -11.86 -6.10
N GLY A 455 -5.37 -11.61 -5.16
CA GLY A 455 -5.70 -11.23 -3.78
C GLY A 455 -6.36 -9.85 -3.67
N GLY A 456 -7.68 -9.80 -3.84
CA GLY A 456 -8.51 -8.62 -3.59
C GLY A 456 -9.21 -8.69 -2.23
N CYS A 457 -9.00 -7.68 -1.39
CA CYS A 457 -9.68 -7.54 -0.10
C CYS A 457 -11.12 -7.02 -0.30
N GLY A 458 -12.09 -7.93 -0.35
CA GLY A 458 -13.52 -7.62 -0.42
C GLY A 458 -14.12 -7.27 0.95
N GLY A 459 -14.91 -6.20 1.00
CA GLY A 459 -15.69 -5.78 2.16
C GLY A 459 -17.07 -6.43 2.15
N GLY A 460 -17.40 -7.19 3.20
CA GLY A 460 -18.76 -7.63 3.51
C GLY A 460 -19.28 -6.91 4.75
N SER A 461 -20.44 -6.27 4.62
CA SER A 461 -21.22 -5.72 5.73
C SER A 461 -22.12 -6.83 6.28
N CYS A 462 -21.99 -7.12 7.57
CA CYS A 462 -22.92 -7.96 8.32
C CYS A 462 -24.01 -7.08 8.95
N GLY A 463 -25.27 -7.39 8.63
CA GLY A 463 -26.46 -6.95 9.36
C GLY A 463 -27.32 -8.18 9.59
N GLY A 464 -27.38 -8.64 10.84
CA GLY A 464 -28.28 -9.71 11.26
C GLY A 464 -29.63 -9.16 11.70
N GLY A 465 -30.70 -9.93 11.47
CA GLY A 465 -32.04 -9.66 11.96
C GLY A 465 -32.93 -10.90 11.77
N CYS A 466 -33.55 -11.33 12.85
CA CYS A 466 -34.32 -12.55 13.06
C CYS A 466 -35.66 -12.63 12.29
N GLY A 467 -36.22 -13.84 12.16
CA GLY A 467 -37.66 -14.04 11.92
C GLY A 467 -37.99 -15.37 11.24
N GLY A 468 -38.65 -16.27 11.97
CA GLY A 468 -39.08 -17.59 11.47
C GLY A 468 -40.47 -17.62 10.82
N CYS A 469 -40.94 -18.87 10.66
CA CYS A 469 -42.30 -19.35 10.35
C CYS A 469 -42.61 -19.71 8.87
N GLY A 470 -43.01 -20.98 8.66
CA GLY A 470 -44.23 -21.29 7.89
C GLY A 470 -44.09 -21.98 6.52
N GLY A 471 -44.07 -23.31 6.52
CA GLY A 471 -45.12 -24.20 5.96
C GLY A 471 -45.72 -24.00 4.55
N CYS A 472 -45.71 -25.13 3.83
CA CYS A 472 -46.74 -25.69 2.93
C CYS A 472 -46.87 -25.22 1.47
N GLY A 473 -46.64 -26.18 0.56
CA GLY A 473 -47.73 -26.73 -0.26
C GLY A 473 -47.98 -26.11 -1.63
N GLY A 474 -47.76 -26.92 -2.67
CA GLY A 474 -48.07 -26.65 -4.07
C GLY A 474 -47.24 -27.55 -4.96
#